data_AF-A0A2B7XCH0-F1
#
_entry.id   AF-A0A2B7XCH0-F1
#
_cell.length_a   1.000
_cell.length_b   1.000
_cell.length_c   1.000
_cell.angle_alpha   90.00
_cell.angle_beta   90.00
_cell.angle_gamma   90.00
#
_symmetry.space_group_name_H-M   'P 1'
#
loop_
_entity.id
_entity.type
_entity.pdbx_description
1 polymer ?
#
loop_
_entity_poly.entity_id
_entity_poly.type
_entity_poly.pdbx_seq_one_letter_code
_entity_poly.pdbx_strand_id
1 'polypeptide(L)'
;MAKKRSRNEKQGASANLPVAQSLSEIPTELVHQVLEDLTIYNILVLASHNIPQLDDRIFSFLIHKRLLEHKREEEDFSILKRYFRVYREIFTSLGLPKASTTSPLSTGISTQVDSLCDAVRWYLHLEILGKLRVSARFAPLLKSFAQSDLEVPNRFSTPGGIESYWGEIKDVQKRLNDTKAAQLRRMAEIFKTYPDLLCRTTDKRQVVLKNVDHVVRRFQVEAEKTAGALVLRRSQYGPKSLPSSYMFWPNLFPIAPLNKTLKLFLKGIGEFPPLLGQLASTSYTPGSEKRVEEALSLLQISSGTLDNELDFSTITPSKPTAPYHDYPPQTLQDIRTAIEGLEYVYMPPAVRAILADARVPRTKYTLYSVLPPNEHQPHFAMPDAVLRRNASRDDRVLKQLEALKGTPHDEREFTWLESFLRCCRYLQELGVNV
;
A
#
# COMPACT_ATOMS: atom_id res chain seq x y z
N MET A 1 -13.88 18.19 9.07
CA MET A 1 -13.03 18.12 10.29
C MET A 1 -11.52 18.19 10.04
N ALA A 2 -11.00 18.04 8.81
CA ALA A 2 -9.56 18.18 8.51
C ALA A 2 -9.01 19.63 8.60
N LYS A 3 -9.84 20.64 8.33
CA LYS A 3 -9.46 22.07 8.36
C LYS A 3 -9.11 22.61 9.76
N LYS A 4 -9.59 21.96 10.83
CA LYS A 4 -9.35 22.37 12.22
C LYS A 4 -8.02 21.84 12.78
N ARG A 5 -7.47 20.75 12.22
CA ARG A 5 -6.17 20.17 12.65
C ARG A 5 -4.97 20.93 12.10
N SER A 6 -5.00 21.34 10.83
CA SER A 6 -3.93 22.13 10.21
C SER A 6 -3.77 23.53 10.83
N ARG A 7 -4.83 24.09 11.42
CA ARG A 7 -4.80 25.43 12.04
C ARG A 7 -4.05 25.44 13.39
N ASN A 8 -4.17 24.36 14.18
CA ASN A 8 -3.45 24.23 15.46
C ASN A 8 -1.95 23.93 15.30
N GLU A 9 -1.54 23.26 14.22
CA GLU A 9 -0.12 22.97 13.94
C GLU A 9 0.68 24.22 13.57
N LYS A 10 0.08 25.14 12.79
CA LYS A 10 0.72 26.42 12.47
C LYS A 10 0.75 27.36 13.68
N GLN A 11 -0.27 27.37 14.53
CA GLN A 11 -0.30 28.26 15.71
C GLN A 11 0.69 27.86 16.82
N GLY A 12 0.93 26.57 17.07
CA GLY A 12 1.84 26.14 18.14
C GLY A 12 3.34 26.27 17.82
N ALA A 13 3.73 26.08 16.56
CA ALA A 13 5.13 26.29 16.13
C ALA A 13 5.45 27.77 15.85
N SER A 14 4.45 28.53 15.37
CA SER A 14 4.56 29.98 15.11
C SER A 14 4.51 30.84 16.36
N ALA A 15 3.89 30.39 17.46
CA ALA A 15 3.82 31.15 18.71
C ALA A 15 5.12 31.07 19.53
N ASN A 16 5.90 29.99 19.38
CA ASN A 16 7.13 29.79 20.14
C ASN A 16 8.37 30.41 19.49
N LEU A 17 8.35 30.62 18.17
CA LEU A 17 9.42 31.31 17.45
C LEU A 17 9.62 32.77 17.90
N PRO A 18 8.57 33.62 18.03
CA PRO A 18 8.74 34.98 18.53
C PRO A 18 9.18 34.99 20.00
N VAL A 19 8.73 34.04 20.82
CA VAL A 19 9.21 33.89 22.21
C VAL A 19 10.70 33.54 22.24
N ALA A 20 11.14 32.61 21.39
CA ALA A 20 12.54 32.23 21.28
C ALA A 20 13.42 33.40 20.79
N GLN A 21 12.90 34.23 19.87
CA GLN A 21 13.57 35.46 19.40
C GLN A 21 13.65 36.51 20.52
N SER A 22 12.56 36.80 21.23
CA SER A 22 12.60 37.74 22.36
C SER A 22 13.55 37.28 23.47
N LEU A 23 13.65 35.98 23.74
CA LEU A 23 14.60 35.44 24.72
C LEU A 23 16.07 35.57 24.29
N SER A 24 16.36 35.78 23.00
CA SER A 24 17.72 36.07 22.52
C SER A 24 18.14 37.54 22.73
N GLU A 25 17.19 38.44 22.96
CA GLU A 25 17.46 39.89 23.12
C GLU A 25 17.65 40.32 24.59
N ILE A 26 17.22 39.48 25.54
CA ILE A 26 17.24 39.77 26.98
C ILE A 26 18.58 39.32 27.62
N PRO A 27 19.07 39.91 28.72
CA PRO A 27 20.27 39.45 29.43
C PRO A 27 20.26 37.97 29.83
N THR A 28 21.43 37.33 29.83
CA THR A 28 21.63 35.90 30.11
C THR A 28 21.05 35.47 31.46
N GLU A 29 21.16 36.31 32.48
CA GLU A 29 20.70 36.05 33.84
C GLU A 29 19.19 35.91 33.90
N LEU A 30 18.46 36.77 33.18
CA LEU A 30 17.00 36.71 33.08
C LEU A 30 16.56 35.50 32.26
N VAL A 31 17.33 35.13 31.22
CA VAL A 31 17.07 33.90 30.46
C VAL A 31 17.23 32.68 31.37
N HIS A 32 18.26 32.63 32.21
CA HIS A 32 18.46 31.54 33.17
C HIS A 32 17.33 31.43 34.19
N GLN A 33 16.82 32.56 34.69
CA GLN A 33 15.63 32.59 35.57
C GLN A 33 14.40 32.03 34.86
N VAL A 34 14.15 32.43 33.61
CA VAL A 34 13.03 31.89 32.83
C VAL A 34 13.19 30.39 32.59
N LEU A 35 14.41 29.93 32.26
CA LEU A 35 14.68 28.51 32.03
C LEU A 35 14.49 27.66 33.30
N GLU A 36 14.68 28.23 34.50
CA GLU A 36 14.49 27.53 35.77
C GLU A 36 13.03 27.14 36.03
N ASP A 37 12.09 27.97 35.58
CA ASP A 37 10.65 27.72 35.69
C ASP A 37 10.10 26.78 34.59
N LEU A 38 10.94 26.41 33.62
CA LEU A 38 10.53 25.55 32.51
C LEU A 38 10.82 24.07 32.78
N THR A 39 9.97 23.23 32.20
CA THR A 39 10.23 21.79 32.11
C THR A 39 11.33 21.51 31.08
N ILE A 40 12.03 20.39 31.25
CA ILE A 40 13.06 19.92 30.30
C ILE A 40 12.49 19.86 28.87
N TYR A 41 11.23 19.41 28.71
CA TYR A 41 10.56 19.43 27.41
C TYR A 41 10.56 20.82 26.76
N ASN A 42 10.13 21.85 27.50
CA ASN A 42 10.01 23.21 26.96
C ASN A 42 11.38 23.81 26.62
N ILE A 43 12.40 23.50 27.41
CA ILE A 43 13.78 23.91 27.15
C ILE A 43 14.31 23.26 25.87
N LEU A 44 14.06 21.96 25.67
CA LEU A 44 14.40 21.28 24.42
C LEU A 44 13.59 21.78 23.22
N VAL A 45 12.33 22.22 23.42
CA VAL A 45 11.56 22.91 22.37
C VAL A 45 12.25 24.21 21.96
N LEU A 46 12.69 25.03 22.92
CA LEU A 46 13.43 26.26 22.63
C LEU A 46 14.74 25.96 21.88
N ALA A 47 15.52 24.98 22.36
CA ALA A 47 16.75 24.53 21.70
C ALA A 47 16.51 24.00 20.27
N SER A 48 15.34 23.42 19.99
CA SER A 48 15.02 22.89 18.65
C SER A 48 14.87 23.95 17.57
N HIS A 49 14.78 25.24 17.94
CA HIS A 49 14.73 26.35 16.99
C HIS A 49 16.09 26.71 16.38
N ASN A 50 17.20 26.17 16.92
CA ASN A 50 18.58 26.37 16.44
C ASN A 50 18.95 27.85 16.27
N ILE A 51 18.61 28.68 17.26
CA ILE A 51 19.00 30.09 17.30
C ILE A 51 20.34 30.14 18.06
N PRO A 52 21.48 30.49 17.42
CA PRO A 52 22.80 30.35 18.04
C PRO A 52 22.92 31.04 19.40
N GLN A 53 22.48 32.30 19.50
CA GLN A 53 22.53 33.07 20.74
C GLN A 53 21.69 32.47 21.89
N LEU A 54 20.56 31.82 21.56
CA LEU A 54 19.72 31.16 22.54
C LEU A 54 20.29 29.79 22.91
N ASP A 55 20.85 29.06 21.95
CA ASP A 55 21.55 27.80 22.18
C ASP A 55 22.72 28.02 23.15
N ASP A 56 23.54 29.07 22.98
CA ASP A 56 24.65 29.41 23.89
C ASP A 56 24.16 29.65 25.34
N ARG A 57 23.02 30.32 25.49
CA ARG A 57 22.43 30.63 26.80
C ARG A 57 21.79 29.42 27.46
N ILE A 58 21.08 28.61 26.68
CA ILE A 58 20.53 27.32 27.13
C ILE A 58 21.67 26.40 27.55
N PHE A 59 22.72 26.32 26.74
CA PHE A 59 23.90 25.53 27.00
C PHE A 59 24.61 25.98 28.30
N SER A 60 24.86 27.29 28.45
CA SER A 60 25.40 27.88 29.68
C SER A 60 24.54 27.54 30.91
N PHE A 61 23.21 27.59 30.78
CA PHE A 61 22.29 27.23 31.86
C PHE A 61 22.37 25.74 32.22
N LEU A 62 22.42 24.85 31.22
CA LEU A 62 22.55 23.41 31.43
C LEU A 62 23.87 23.04 32.10
N ILE A 63 24.96 23.73 31.76
CA ILE A 63 26.24 23.60 32.46
C ILE A 63 26.13 24.08 33.91
N HIS A 64 25.55 25.27 34.12
CA HIS A 64 25.39 25.84 35.46
C HIS A 64 24.58 24.93 36.40
N LYS A 65 23.54 24.28 35.88
CA LYS A 65 22.72 23.32 36.63
C LYS A 65 23.29 21.90 36.64
N ARG A 66 24.56 21.70 36.21
CA ARG A 66 25.29 20.42 36.19
C ARG A 66 24.60 19.31 35.39
N LEU A 67 23.82 19.67 34.37
CA LEU A 67 23.18 18.70 33.47
C LEU A 67 24.15 18.16 32.44
N LEU A 68 25.13 18.95 32.03
CA LEU A 68 26.20 18.54 31.12
C LEU A 68 27.51 18.50 31.90
N GLU A 69 28.27 17.41 31.77
CA GLU A 69 29.59 17.28 32.39
C GLU A 69 30.65 18.04 31.58
N HIS A 70 31.61 18.67 32.25
CA HIS A 70 32.59 19.60 31.65
C HIS A 70 33.51 19.04 30.55
N LYS A 71 33.41 17.75 30.19
CA LYS A 71 34.41 17.05 29.36
C LYS A 71 33.94 16.66 27.96
N ARG A 72 32.64 16.80 27.61
CA ARG A 72 32.06 16.48 26.28
C ARG A 72 30.89 17.40 25.89
N GLU A 73 31.04 18.68 26.21
CA GLU A 73 29.90 19.58 26.43
C GLU A 73 29.07 19.84 25.15
N GLU A 74 29.69 20.23 24.04
CA GLU A 74 28.97 20.67 22.83
C GLU A 74 28.39 19.49 22.00
N GLU A 75 29.10 18.35 22.00
CA GLU A 75 28.68 17.15 21.28
C GLU A 75 27.47 16.49 21.95
N ASP A 76 27.43 16.42 23.28
CA ASP A 76 26.30 15.84 24.03
C ASP A 76 25.02 16.68 23.87
N PHE A 77 25.12 18.02 23.88
CA PHE A 77 23.98 18.89 23.62
C PHE A 77 23.45 18.74 22.19
N SER A 78 24.36 18.65 21.20
CA SER A 78 23.99 18.38 19.80
C SER A 78 23.29 17.02 19.63
N ILE A 79 23.82 15.96 20.25
CA ILE A 79 23.21 14.63 20.26
C ILE A 79 21.81 14.67 20.87
N LEU A 80 21.64 15.35 22.01
CA LEU A 80 20.36 15.50 22.69
C LEU A 80 19.33 16.22 21.81
N LYS A 81 19.73 17.31 21.13
CA LYS A 81 18.87 18.04 20.18
C LYS A 81 18.42 17.13 19.03
N ARG A 82 19.30 16.29 18.49
CA ARG A 82 18.98 15.32 17.43
C ARG A 82 17.95 14.29 17.88
N TYR A 83 18.15 13.68 19.05
CA TYR A 83 17.17 12.77 19.65
C TYR A 83 15.82 13.45 19.85
N PHE A 84 15.81 14.65 20.44
CA PHE A 84 14.58 15.38 20.70
C PHE A 84 13.83 15.75 19.41
N ARG A 85 14.55 16.12 18.35
CA ARG A 85 13.96 16.38 17.03
C ARG A 85 13.20 15.16 16.51
N VAL A 86 13.83 13.99 16.49
CA VAL A 86 13.17 12.75 16.04
C VAL A 86 11.99 12.40 16.93
N TYR A 87 12.16 12.49 18.26
CA TYR A 87 11.09 12.26 19.22
C TYR A 87 9.87 13.13 18.91
N ARG A 88 10.09 14.44 18.76
CA ARG A 88 9.04 15.42 18.48
C ARG A 88 8.34 15.12 17.14
N GLU A 89 9.11 14.80 16.09
CA GLU A 89 8.53 14.43 14.80
C GLU A 89 7.63 13.19 14.90
N ILE A 90 8.11 12.11 15.52
CA ILE A 90 7.37 10.86 15.67
C ILE A 90 6.10 11.11 16.48
N PHE A 91 6.21 11.76 17.64
CA PHE A 91 5.09 11.99 18.54
C PHE A 91 4.04 12.92 17.92
N THR A 92 4.46 13.97 17.21
CA THR A 92 3.56 14.87 16.48
C THR A 92 2.85 14.11 15.36
N SER A 93 3.59 13.34 14.56
CA SER A 93 3.03 12.55 13.47
C SER A 93 1.97 11.57 13.99
N LEU A 94 2.22 10.94 15.14
CA LEU A 94 1.30 9.99 15.76
C LEU A 94 0.15 10.65 16.53
N GLY A 95 0.18 11.97 16.72
CA GLY A 95 -0.78 12.70 17.55
C GLY A 95 -0.75 12.26 19.02
N LEU A 96 0.43 11.86 19.51
CA LEU A 96 0.65 11.45 20.90
C LEU A 96 0.84 12.67 21.81
N PRO A 97 0.52 12.55 23.11
CA PRO A 97 0.83 13.60 24.08
C PRO A 97 2.34 13.86 24.11
N LYS A 98 2.70 15.14 24.17
CA LYS A 98 4.07 15.65 24.01
C LYS A 98 5.07 15.14 25.06
N ALA A 99 4.61 14.94 26.28
CA ALA A 99 5.34 14.30 27.38
C ALA A 99 4.33 13.66 28.32
N SER A 100 4.62 12.45 28.82
CA SER A 100 3.86 11.87 29.93
C SER A 100 4.13 12.68 31.20
N THR A 101 3.17 12.79 32.12
CA THR A 101 3.40 13.42 33.44
C THR A 101 4.41 12.66 34.30
N THR A 102 4.70 11.40 33.94
CA THR A 102 5.70 10.54 34.57
C THR A 102 7.05 10.54 33.85
N SER A 103 7.21 11.38 32.81
CA SER A 103 8.42 11.44 32.00
C SER A 103 9.51 12.30 32.66
N PRO A 104 10.80 12.01 32.49
CA PRO A 104 11.85 12.96 32.82
C PRO A 104 11.77 14.25 31.98
N LEU A 105 10.98 14.29 30.91
CA LEU A 105 10.75 15.52 30.15
C LEU A 105 9.76 16.48 30.84
N SER A 106 8.92 15.99 31.76
CA SER A 106 7.96 16.82 32.51
C SER A 106 8.51 17.38 33.81
N THR A 107 9.73 17.01 34.21
CA THR A 107 10.39 17.54 35.40
C THR A 107 11.04 18.89 35.11
N GLY A 108 11.08 19.75 36.13
CA GLY A 108 11.91 20.97 36.10
C GLY A 108 13.38 20.60 36.31
N ILE A 109 14.30 21.46 35.87
CA ILE A 109 15.74 21.22 36.00
C ILE A 109 16.24 21.33 37.45
N SER A 110 15.48 22.00 38.32
CA SER A 110 15.81 22.19 39.73
C SER A 110 15.82 20.89 40.56
N THR A 111 15.21 19.80 40.07
CA THR A 111 15.31 18.48 40.71
C THR A 111 16.70 17.89 40.46
N GLN A 112 17.63 18.14 41.39
CA GLN A 112 19.01 17.67 41.36
C GLN A 112 19.07 16.13 41.35
N VAL A 113 19.31 15.56 40.17
CA VAL A 113 19.66 14.15 40.01
C VAL A 113 20.95 14.10 39.20
N ASP A 114 22.03 13.62 39.82
CA ASP A 114 23.26 13.31 39.11
C ASP A 114 22.91 12.38 37.92
N SER A 115 23.41 12.68 36.72
CA SER A 115 23.12 11.97 35.45
C SER A 115 21.76 12.23 34.77
N LEU A 116 21.04 13.31 35.09
CA LEU A 116 19.75 13.63 34.45
C LEU A 116 19.83 13.75 32.91
N CYS A 117 20.93 14.23 32.33
CA CYS A 117 21.11 14.23 30.87
C CYS A 117 21.14 12.82 30.27
N ASP A 118 21.87 11.89 30.90
CA ASP A 118 21.87 10.48 30.50
C ASP A 118 20.50 9.85 30.63
N ALA A 119 19.78 10.16 31.72
CA ALA A 119 18.42 9.69 31.93
C ALA A 119 17.46 10.19 30.85
N VAL A 120 17.54 11.48 30.48
CA VAL A 120 16.74 12.09 29.41
C VAL A 120 17.11 11.50 28.04
N ARG A 121 18.40 11.37 27.74
CA ARG A 121 18.90 10.77 26.49
C ARG A 121 18.43 9.33 26.35
N TRP A 122 18.59 8.53 27.40
CA TRP A 122 18.14 7.16 27.46
C TRP A 122 16.62 7.04 27.31
N TYR A 123 15.87 7.91 27.98
CA TYR A 123 14.42 7.98 27.84
C TYR A 123 13.98 8.28 26.40
N LEU A 124 14.55 9.32 25.77
CA LEU A 124 14.25 9.68 24.37
C LEU A 124 14.57 8.52 23.43
N HIS A 125 15.74 7.90 23.60
CA HIS A 125 16.17 6.75 22.81
C HIS A 125 15.17 5.59 22.94
N LEU A 126 14.79 5.20 24.17
CA LEU A 126 13.84 4.11 24.41
C LEU A 126 12.45 4.40 23.86
N GLU A 127 11.94 5.62 24.01
CA GLU A 127 10.63 5.99 23.47
C GLU A 127 10.62 5.96 21.95
N ILE A 128 11.64 6.52 21.31
CA ILE A 128 11.79 6.48 19.84
C ILE A 128 11.88 5.03 19.37
N LEU A 129 12.79 4.24 19.95
CA LEU A 129 12.96 2.84 19.59
C LEU A 129 11.66 2.05 19.79
N GLY A 130 10.95 2.29 20.89
CA GLY A 130 9.67 1.67 21.20
C GLY A 130 8.59 1.96 20.15
N LYS A 131 8.56 3.18 19.57
CA LYS A 131 7.62 3.49 18.47
C LYS A 131 8.10 2.92 17.15
N LEU A 132 9.40 3.02 16.85
CA LEU A 132 9.97 2.53 15.60
C LEU A 132 9.88 1.00 15.52
N ARG A 133 10.01 0.26 16.62
CA ARG A 133 9.79 -1.21 16.66
C ARG A 133 8.41 -1.64 16.16
N VAL A 134 7.40 -0.76 16.17
CA VAL A 134 6.08 -1.07 15.58
C VAL A 134 6.19 -1.27 14.05
N SER A 135 7.15 -0.61 13.38
CA SER A 135 7.41 -0.82 11.95
C SER A 135 7.88 -2.25 11.65
N ALA A 136 8.53 -2.93 12.61
CA ALA A 136 9.06 -4.27 12.41
C ALA A 136 7.98 -5.28 12.00
N ARG A 137 6.74 -5.11 12.51
CA ARG A 137 5.59 -5.92 12.09
C ARG A 137 5.25 -5.75 10.60
N PHE A 138 5.51 -4.56 10.07
CA PHE A 138 5.27 -4.22 8.66
C PHE A 138 6.55 -4.34 7.82
N ALA A 139 7.68 -4.78 8.39
CA ALA A 139 8.94 -4.90 7.66
C ALA A 139 8.82 -5.75 6.38
N PRO A 140 8.12 -6.91 6.37
CA PRO A 140 7.93 -7.68 5.14
C PRO A 140 7.25 -6.88 4.02
N LEU A 141 6.25 -6.06 4.38
CA LEU A 141 5.53 -5.19 3.45
C LEU A 141 6.36 -3.98 3.02
N LEU A 142 7.10 -3.36 3.94
CA LEU A 142 7.91 -2.17 3.66
C LEU A 142 9.16 -2.51 2.85
N LYS A 143 9.70 -3.72 3.00
CA LYS A 143 10.92 -4.17 2.30
C LYS A 143 10.81 -4.06 0.78
N SER A 144 9.63 -4.36 0.20
CA SER A 144 9.44 -4.24 -1.26
C SER A 144 9.40 -2.81 -1.78
N PHE A 145 9.32 -1.81 -0.90
CA PHE A 145 9.30 -0.39 -1.24
C PHE A 145 10.55 0.35 -0.76
N ALA A 146 11.48 -0.36 -0.10
CA ALA A 146 12.75 0.16 0.36
C ALA A 146 13.82 0.04 -0.72
N GLN A 147 14.69 1.05 -0.80
CA GLN A 147 15.87 1.03 -1.68
C GLN A 147 17.08 0.40 -0.97
N SER A 148 17.11 0.48 0.36
CA SER A 148 18.12 -0.10 1.24
C SER A 148 17.50 -1.24 2.06
N ASP A 149 18.31 -2.21 2.47
CA ASP A 149 17.85 -3.20 3.44
C ASP A 149 17.50 -2.49 4.75
N LEU A 150 16.24 -2.60 5.15
CA LEU A 150 15.70 -2.06 6.42
C LEU A 150 16.24 -2.80 7.66
N GLU A 151 17.37 -3.51 7.53
CA GLU A 151 17.95 -4.31 8.61
C GLU A 151 18.53 -3.43 9.72
N VAL A 152 18.26 -3.89 10.93
CA VAL A 152 18.13 -3.12 12.17
C VAL A 152 19.40 -3.01 13.03
N PRO A 153 20.33 -3.98 13.12
CA PRO A 153 21.08 -4.15 14.37
C PRO A 153 21.91 -2.94 14.82
N ASN A 154 22.52 -2.18 13.88
CA ASN A 154 23.41 -1.07 14.23
C ASN A 154 22.83 0.33 13.98
N ARG A 155 21.64 0.44 13.37
CA ARG A 155 21.04 1.74 13.04
C ARG A 155 20.46 2.46 14.26
N PHE A 156 20.22 1.74 15.35
CA PHE A 156 19.65 2.32 16.55
C PHE A 156 20.69 2.83 17.55
N SER A 157 21.97 2.47 17.40
CA SER A 157 23.01 2.82 18.38
C SER A 157 23.39 4.30 18.38
N THR A 158 23.10 5.03 17.31
CA THR A 158 23.46 6.45 17.16
C THR A 158 22.24 7.30 16.79
N PRO A 159 22.21 8.58 17.18
CA PRO A 159 21.13 9.50 16.79
C PRO A 159 21.04 9.64 15.26
N GLY A 160 22.18 9.63 14.56
CA GLY A 160 22.20 9.70 13.10
C GLY A 160 21.63 8.46 12.42
N GLY A 161 21.88 7.27 12.97
CA GLY A 161 21.27 6.05 12.49
C GLY A 161 19.74 6.05 12.68
N ILE A 162 19.27 6.53 13.83
CA ILE A 162 17.84 6.64 14.15
C ILE A 162 17.14 7.64 13.21
N GLU A 163 17.75 8.81 13.00
CA GLU A 163 17.25 9.84 12.07
C GLU A 163 17.14 9.30 10.64
N SER A 164 18.20 8.66 10.15
CA SER A 164 18.24 8.05 8.83
C SER A 164 17.15 6.98 8.70
N TYR A 165 17.05 6.07 9.67
CA TYR A 165 16.03 5.02 9.67
C TYR A 165 14.59 5.57 9.72
N TRP A 166 14.35 6.63 10.51
CA TRP A 166 13.05 7.30 10.54
C TRP A 166 12.72 7.97 9.19
N GLY A 167 13.71 8.62 8.56
CA GLY A 167 13.59 9.17 7.21
C GLY A 167 13.22 8.11 6.18
N GLU A 168 13.95 6.99 6.16
CA GLU A 168 13.68 5.86 5.28
C GLU A 168 12.26 5.30 5.50
N ILE A 169 11.82 5.12 6.75
CA ILE A 169 10.44 4.67 7.02
C ILE A 169 9.42 5.64 6.43
N LYS A 170 9.60 6.96 6.62
CA LYS A 170 8.69 7.97 6.07
C LYS A 170 8.62 7.87 4.55
N ASP A 171 9.75 7.74 3.88
CA ASP A 171 9.83 7.69 2.42
C ASP A 171 9.23 6.40 1.85
N VAL A 172 9.58 5.25 2.44
CA VAL A 172 9.05 3.94 2.06
C VAL A 172 7.54 3.90 2.25
N GLN A 173 7.07 4.40 3.40
CA GLN A 173 5.64 4.51 3.68
C GLN A 173 4.94 5.42 2.67
N LYS A 174 5.53 6.57 2.35
CA LYS A 174 4.97 7.51 1.37
C LYS A 174 4.81 6.82 0.03
N ARG A 175 5.85 6.14 -0.49
CA ARG A 175 5.78 5.35 -1.73
C ARG A 175 4.66 4.32 -1.69
N LEU A 176 4.62 3.48 -0.65
CA LEU A 176 3.58 2.47 -0.47
C LEU A 176 2.17 3.09 -0.49
N ASN A 177 1.97 4.19 0.24
CA ASN A 177 0.68 4.86 0.32
C ASN A 177 0.28 5.54 -0.99
N ASP A 178 1.23 6.15 -1.68
CA ASP A 178 1.01 6.79 -2.98
C ASP A 178 0.60 5.75 -4.03
N THR A 179 1.28 4.59 -4.08
CA THR A 179 0.91 3.47 -4.96
C THR A 179 -0.51 2.97 -4.67
N LYS A 180 -0.85 2.68 -3.40
CA LYS A 180 -2.21 2.26 -3.03
C LYS A 180 -3.25 3.31 -3.38
N ALA A 181 -2.97 4.59 -3.11
CA ALA A 181 -3.90 5.66 -3.39
C ALA A 181 -4.12 5.81 -4.91
N ALA A 182 -3.07 5.68 -5.72
CA ALA A 182 -3.17 5.68 -7.17
C ALA A 182 -4.04 4.50 -7.66
N GLN A 183 -3.81 3.30 -7.14
CA GLN A 183 -4.61 2.11 -7.46
C GLN A 183 -6.08 2.28 -7.08
N LEU A 184 -6.40 2.83 -5.89
CA LEU A 184 -7.79 3.11 -5.49
C LEU A 184 -8.46 4.13 -6.41
N ARG A 185 -7.73 5.18 -6.84
CA ARG A 185 -8.25 6.13 -7.83
C ARG A 185 -8.49 5.45 -9.18
N ARG A 186 -7.58 4.60 -9.65
CA ARG A 186 -7.73 3.82 -10.88
C ARG A 186 -8.95 2.91 -10.83
N MET A 187 -9.19 2.22 -9.71
CA MET A 187 -10.43 1.43 -9.50
C MET A 187 -11.70 2.30 -9.60
N ALA A 188 -11.65 3.52 -9.06
CA ALA A 188 -12.77 4.46 -9.12
C ALA A 188 -13.06 4.88 -10.57
N GLU A 189 -12.03 5.20 -11.34
CA GLU A 189 -12.17 5.55 -12.77
C GLU A 189 -12.66 4.35 -13.59
N ILE A 190 -12.14 3.14 -13.36
CA ILE A 190 -12.61 1.92 -14.03
C ILE A 190 -14.11 1.71 -13.80
N PHE A 191 -14.59 1.87 -12.56
CA PHE A 191 -16.02 1.76 -12.26
C PHE A 191 -16.87 2.85 -12.93
N LYS A 192 -16.33 4.06 -13.05
CA LYS A 192 -17.00 5.17 -13.70
C LYS A 192 -17.14 4.94 -15.20
N THR A 193 -16.13 4.35 -15.83
CA THR A 193 -16.10 4.07 -17.27
C THR A 193 -16.88 2.81 -17.67
N TYR A 194 -16.88 1.76 -16.83
CA TYR A 194 -17.52 0.47 -17.13
C TYR A 194 -18.53 0.01 -16.06
N PRO A 195 -19.53 0.83 -15.69
CA PRO A 195 -20.43 0.55 -14.57
C PRO A 195 -21.30 -0.71 -14.76
N ASP A 196 -21.64 -1.04 -16.00
CA ASP A 196 -22.55 -2.12 -16.41
C ASP A 196 -21.86 -3.47 -16.63
N LEU A 197 -20.53 -3.48 -16.68
CA LEU A 197 -19.69 -4.66 -16.94
C LEU A 197 -19.01 -5.20 -15.68
N LEU A 198 -19.06 -4.45 -14.58
CA LEU A 198 -18.31 -4.71 -13.35
C LEU A 198 -19.21 -4.95 -12.14
N CYS A 199 -18.65 -5.65 -11.16
CA CYS A 199 -19.20 -5.75 -9.81
C CYS A 199 -18.09 -5.62 -8.76
N ARG A 200 -18.49 -5.54 -7.49
CA ARG A 200 -17.55 -5.71 -6.39
C ARG A 200 -17.26 -7.18 -6.22
N THR A 201 -16.01 -7.53 -6.01
CA THR A 201 -15.60 -8.92 -5.76
C THR A 201 -16.22 -9.50 -4.48
N THR A 202 -16.67 -8.68 -3.55
CA THR A 202 -17.41 -9.16 -2.38
C THR A 202 -18.88 -9.47 -2.65
N ASP A 203 -19.43 -9.03 -3.80
CA ASP A 203 -20.83 -9.25 -4.16
C ASP A 203 -21.02 -10.61 -4.81
N LYS A 204 -21.55 -11.56 -4.03
CA LYS A 204 -21.83 -12.92 -4.50
C LYS A 204 -22.94 -12.99 -5.56
N ARG A 205 -23.76 -11.94 -5.68
CA ARG A 205 -24.91 -11.95 -6.59
C ARG A 205 -24.52 -11.77 -8.05
N GLN A 206 -23.32 -11.24 -8.34
CA GLN A 206 -22.86 -10.96 -9.71
C GLN A 206 -23.86 -10.10 -10.50
N VAL A 207 -24.35 -9.03 -9.86
CA VAL A 207 -25.32 -8.08 -10.42
C VAL A 207 -24.65 -6.73 -10.66
N VAL A 208 -25.13 -6.01 -11.68
CA VAL A 208 -24.74 -4.62 -11.96
C VAL A 208 -24.97 -3.73 -10.75
N LEU A 209 -24.02 -2.84 -10.48
CA LEU A 209 -24.09 -1.93 -9.34
C LEU A 209 -25.17 -0.85 -9.56
N LYS A 210 -26.16 -0.79 -8.66
CA LYS A 210 -27.22 0.24 -8.69
C LYS A 210 -26.77 1.64 -8.23
N ASN A 211 -25.64 1.75 -7.53
CA ASN A 211 -25.15 3.01 -6.97
C ASN A 211 -23.64 3.15 -7.17
N VAL A 212 -23.26 3.35 -8.43
CA VAL A 212 -21.86 3.46 -8.87
C VAL A 212 -21.20 4.68 -8.24
N ASP A 213 -21.87 5.83 -8.19
CA ASP A 213 -21.32 7.06 -7.62
C ASP A 213 -20.89 6.90 -6.17
N HIS A 214 -21.68 6.21 -5.35
CA HIS A 214 -21.29 5.91 -3.98
C HIS A 214 -20.06 4.99 -3.91
N VAL A 215 -19.93 4.04 -4.85
CA VAL A 215 -18.76 3.16 -4.94
C VAL A 215 -17.51 3.96 -5.32
N VAL A 216 -17.60 4.76 -6.37
CA VAL A 216 -16.53 5.64 -6.87
C VAL A 216 -16.07 6.59 -5.78
N ARG A 217 -17.02 7.30 -5.14
CA ARG A 217 -16.74 8.21 -4.02
C ARG A 217 -16.06 7.50 -2.86
N ARG A 218 -16.49 6.27 -2.52
CA ARG A 218 -15.85 5.47 -1.46
C ARG A 218 -14.38 5.18 -1.80
N PHE A 219 -14.07 4.77 -3.03
CA PHE A 219 -12.67 4.54 -3.43
C PHE A 219 -11.83 5.81 -3.38
N GLN A 220 -12.36 6.95 -3.84
CA GLN A 220 -11.68 8.24 -3.77
C GLN A 220 -11.39 8.66 -2.32
N VAL A 221 -12.38 8.56 -1.44
CA VAL A 221 -12.23 8.87 -0.01
C VAL A 221 -11.19 7.95 0.65
N GLU A 222 -11.19 6.65 0.33
CA GLU A 222 -10.16 5.74 0.83
C GLU A 222 -8.78 6.03 0.25
N ALA A 223 -8.67 6.50 -1.00
CA ALA A 223 -7.41 6.94 -1.60
C ALA A 223 -6.81 8.13 -0.84
N GLU A 224 -7.62 9.15 -0.54
CA GLU A 224 -7.21 10.31 0.26
C GLU A 224 -6.76 9.92 1.68
N LYS A 225 -7.54 9.06 2.35
CA LYS A 225 -7.18 8.53 3.68
C LYS A 225 -5.88 7.74 3.65
N THR A 226 -5.64 6.99 2.58
CA THR A 226 -4.45 6.15 2.42
C THR A 226 -3.22 7.00 2.14
N ALA A 227 -3.32 8.01 1.28
CA ALA A 227 -2.22 8.92 0.97
C ALA A 227 -1.67 9.63 2.24
N GLY A 228 -2.57 10.09 3.12
CA GLY A 228 -2.21 10.73 4.40
C GLY A 228 -2.01 9.77 5.58
N ALA A 229 -1.97 8.46 5.33
CA ALA A 229 -1.84 7.46 6.40
C ALA A 229 -0.42 7.38 6.97
N LEU A 230 -0.32 7.05 8.26
CA LEU A 230 0.95 6.64 8.87
C LEU A 230 0.89 5.16 9.23
N VAL A 231 1.95 4.42 8.91
CA VAL A 231 2.13 2.98 9.21
C VAL A 231 2.28 2.78 10.71
N LEU A 232 2.90 3.73 11.41
CA LEU A 232 3.14 3.68 12.85
C LEU A 232 1.90 3.95 13.72
N ARG A 233 0.70 4.07 13.15
CA ARG A 233 -0.52 4.38 13.94
C ARG A 233 -0.81 3.29 14.98
N ARG A 234 -0.70 3.65 16.26
CA ARG A 234 -1.26 2.85 17.36
C ARG A 234 -2.74 3.20 17.59
N SER A 235 -3.54 2.17 17.78
CA SER A 235 -4.82 2.21 18.49
C SER A 235 -4.55 2.15 19.99
N GLN A 236 -5.53 2.57 20.79
CA GLN A 236 -5.56 2.33 22.23
C GLN A 236 -5.46 0.81 22.56
N TYR A 237 -5.88 -0.05 21.64
CA TYR A 237 -5.90 -1.51 21.78
C TYR A 237 -4.83 -2.25 20.95
N GLY A 238 -3.78 -1.56 20.48
CA GLY A 238 -2.69 -2.17 19.68
C GLY A 238 -2.47 -1.50 18.32
N PRO A 239 -1.57 -2.00 17.46
CA PRO A 239 -1.30 -1.41 16.15
C PRO A 239 -2.59 -1.36 15.31
N LYS A 240 -3.01 -0.18 14.82
CA LYS A 240 -4.12 -0.13 13.86
C LYS A 240 -3.63 -0.75 12.55
N SER A 241 -4.44 -1.61 11.94
CA SER A 241 -4.17 -2.05 10.57
C SER A 241 -3.99 -0.85 9.65
N LEU A 242 -3.16 -0.97 8.62
CA LEU A 242 -2.97 0.09 7.64
C LEU A 242 -4.33 0.53 7.07
N PRO A 243 -4.56 1.83 6.85
CA PRO A 243 -5.78 2.29 6.18
C PRO A 243 -5.99 1.56 4.87
N SER A 244 -7.24 1.23 4.58
CA SER A 244 -7.66 0.48 3.39
C SER A 244 -7.02 -0.91 3.24
N SER A 245 -6.31 -1.43 4.24
CA SER A 245 -5.63 -2.73 4.15
C SER A 245 -6.57 -3.90 3.85
N TYR A 246 -7.86 -3.77 4.14
CA TYR A 246 -8.88 -4.76 3.77
C TYR A 246 -9.17 -4.80 2.26
N MET A 247 -8.89 -3.71 1.52
CA MET A 247 -8.99 -3.65 0.05
C MET A 247 -7.70 -4.11 -0.66
N PHE A 248 -6.65 -4.33 0.11
CA PHE A 248 -5.33 -4.77 -0.35
C PHE A 248 -4.95 -6.07 0.34
N TRP A 249 -5.91 -7.00 0.38
CA TRP A 249 -5.64 -8.35 0.84
C TRP A 249 -5.00 -9.14 -0.30
N PRO A 250 -3.97 -9.97 -0.05
CA PRO A 250 -3.30 -10.79 -1.06
C PRO A 250 -4.20 -11.64 -1.98
N ASN A 251 -5.44 -11.91 -1.55
CA ASN A 251 -6.39 -12.78 -2.22
C ASN A 251 -7.66 -12.04 -2.71
N LEU A 252 -7.66 -10.72 -2.69
CA LEU A 252 -8.84 -9.94 -2.99
C LEU A 252 -8.49 -8.75 -3.88
N PHE A 253 -8.68 -8.91 -5.17
CA PHE A 253 -8.82 -7.76 -6.06
C PHE A 253 -10.24 -7.18 -5.87
N PRO A 254 -10.43 -5.92 -5.43
CA PRO A 254 -11.75 -5.42 -4.97
C PRO A 254 -12.84 -5.33 -6.05
N ILE A 255 -12.44 -5.33 -7.31
CA ILE A 255 -13.32 -5.16 -8.47
C ILE A 255 -13.19 -6.37 -9.38
N ALA A 256 -14.27 -6.83 -9.97
CA ALA A 256 -14.26 -7.97 -10.87
C ALA A 256 -15.26 -7.77 -12.01
N PRO A 257 -14.98 -8.26 -13.23
CA PRO A 257 -15.99 -8.30 -14.27
C PRO A 257 -17.13 -9.24 -13.90
N LEU A 258 -18.32 -8.94 -14.42
CA LEU A 258 -19.49 -9.79 -14.25
C LEU A 258 -19.34 -11.07 -15.07
N ASN A 259 -19.98 -12.15 -14.61
CA ASN A 259 -20.04 -13.40 -15.39
C ASN A 259 -20.66 -13.19 -16.78
N LYS A 260 -21.65 -12.31 -16.93
CA LYS A 260 -22.20 -11.95 -18.25
C LYS A 260 -21.17 -11.27 -19.15
N THR A 261 -20.22 -10.52 -18.57
CA THR A 261 -19.13 -9.87 -19.30
C THR A 261 -18.13 -10.92 -19.82
N LEU A 262 -17.85 -11.97 -19.04
CA LEU A 262 -17.08 -13.11 -19.53
C LEU A 262 -17.76 -13.79 -20.72
N LYS A 263 -19.06 -14.08 -20.60
CA LYS A 263 -19.83 -14.67 -21.71
C LYS A 263 -19.81 -13.80 -22.96
N LEU A 264 -19.93 -12.48 -22.79
CA LEU A 264 -19.89 -11.51 -23.89
C LEU A 264 -18.55 -11.58 -24.62
N PHE A 265 -17.46 -11.62 -23.87
CA PHE A 265 -16.13 -11.78 -24.45
C PHE A 265 -15.99 -13.11 -25.20
N LEU A 266 -16.34 -14.23 -24.56
CA LEU A 266 -16.22 -15.56 -25.16
C LEU A 266 -17.07 -15.69 -26.44
N LYS A 267 -18.32 -15.23 -26.40
CA LYS A 267 -19.23 -15.21 -27.55
C LYS A 267 -18.68 -14.33 -28.67
N GLY A 268 -18.25 -13.11 -28.34
CA GLY A 268 -17.77 -12.15 -29.33
C GLY A 268 -16.47 -12.59 -30.02
N ILE A 269 -15.53 -13.17 -29.29
CA ILE A 269 -14.32 -13.76 -29.90
C ILE A 269 -14.66 -14.97 -30.77
N GLY A 270 -15.68 -15.75 -30.41
CA GLY A 270 -16.17 -16.85 -31.24
C GLY A 270 -16.85 -16.40 -32.54
N GLU A 271 -17.68 -15.35 -32.48
CA GLU A 271 -18.38 -14.77 -33.64
C GLU A 271 -17.45 -13.95 -34.55
N PHE A 272 -16.47 -13.27 -33.96
CA PHE A 272 -15.51 -12.40 -34.64
C PHE A 272 -14.08 -12.85 -34.34
N PRO A 273 -13.62 -14.00 -34.84
CA PRO A 273 -12.29 -14.50 -34.49
C PRO A 273 -11.18 -13.57 -35.05
N PRO A 274 -10.19 -13.17 -34.24
CA PRO A 274 -9.05 -12.40 -34.70
C PRO A 274 -8.10 -13.26 -35.54
N LEU A 275 -7.39 -12.63 -36.49
CA LEU A 275 -6.36 -13.33 -37.27
C LEU A 275 -5.14 -13.62 -36.37
N LEU A 276 -4.78 -14.92 -36.24
CA LEU A 276 -3.66 -15.36 -35.39
C LEU A 276 -2.34 -14.64 -35.70
N GLY A 277 -2.02 -14.44 -36.98
CA GLY A 277 -0.81 -13.74 -37.40
C GLY A 277 -0.76 -12.28 -36.93
N GLN A 278 -1.91 -11.60 -36.86
CA GLN A 278 -1.97 -10.22 -36.35
C GLN A 278 -1.77 -10.19 -34.83
N LEU A 279 -2.37 -11.13 -34.09
CA LEU A 279 -2.16 -11.22 -32.64
C LEU A 279 -0.71 -11.55 -32.28
N ALA A 280 -0.08 -12.48 -33.01
CA ALA A 280 1.33 -12.83 -32.85
C ALA A 280 2.26 -11.62 -33.10
N SER A 281 1.95 -10.83 -34.14
CA SER A 281 2.72 -9.65 -34.54
C SER A 281 2.73 -8.52 -33.49
N THR A 282 1.76 -8.51 -32.57
CA THR A 282 1.78 -7.57 -31.44
C THR A 282 2.77 -7.97 -30.33
N SER A 283 3.49 -9.09 -30.47
CA SER A 283 4.40 -9.61 -29.44
C SER A 283 5.82 -9.11 -29.58
N TYR A 284 6.36 -8.62 -28.46
CA TYR A 284 7.80 -8.40 -28.31
C TYR A 284 8.51 -9.61 -27.67
N THR A 285 7.76 -10.63 -27.23
CA THR A 285 8.29 -11.80 -26.50
C THR A 285 8.28 -13.07 -27.35
N PRO A 286 9.45 -13.62 -27.69
CA PRO A 286 9.58 -14.90 -28.41
C PRO A 286 8.85 -16.03 -27.64
N GLY A 287 8.06 -16.84 -28.34
CA GLY A 287 7.34 -17.99 -27.75
C GLY A 287 5.96 -17.68 -27.15
N SER A 288 5.51 -16.42 -27.18
CA SER A 288 4.15 -16.05 -26.77
C SER A 288 3.08 -16.50 -27.78
N GLU A 289 3.44 -16.66 -29.05
CA GLU A 289 2.55 -17.08 -30.14
C GLU A 289 1.89 -18.43 -29.84
N LYS A 290 2.69 -19.43 -29.45
CA LYS A 290 2.20 -20.76 -29.11
C LYS A 290 1.21 -20.73 -27.95
N ARG A 291 1.44 -19.90 -26.93
CA ARG A 291 0.51 -19.74 -25.80
C ARG A 291 -0.79 -19.05 -26.20
N VAL A 292 -0.72 -18.02 -27.05
CA VAL A 292 -1.92 -17.33 -27.54
C VAL A 292 -2.72 -18.23 -28.47
N GLU A 293 -2.06 -19.01 -29.32
CA GLU A 293 -2.69 -20.01 -30.19
C GLU A 293 -3.32 -21.15 -29.39
N GLU A 294 -2.62 -21.70 -28.39
CA GLU A 294 -3.17 -22.66 -27.44
C GLU A 294 -4.38 -22.05 -26.72
N ALA A 295 -4.26 -20.83 -26.21
CA ALA A 295 -5.32 -20.13 -25.53
C ALA A 295 -6.54 -19.87 -26.43
N LEU A 296 -6.35 -19.47 -27.69
CA LEU A 296 -7.44 -19.26 -28.66
C LEU A 296 -8.08 -20.57 -29.11
N SER A 297 -7.29 -21.62 -29.29
CA SER A 297 -7.80 -22.97 -29.56
C SER A 297 -8.64 -23.47 -28.37
N LEU A 298 -8.25 -23.11 -27.15
CA LEU A 298 -9.03 -23.34 -25.93
C LEU A 298 -10.20 -22.36 -25.76
N LEU A 299 -10.35 -21.34 -26.60
CA LEU A 299 -11.51 -20.45 -26.62
C LEU A 299 -12.50 -20.81 -27.72
N GLN A 300 -12.08 -21.60 -28.71
CA GLN A 300 -12.96 -22.16 -29.73
C GLN A 300 -13.92 -23.15 -29.06
N ILE A 301 -15.06 -22.59 -28.65
CA ILE A 301 -16.28 -23.30 -28.33
C ILE A 301 -16.56 -24.24 -29.51
N SER A 302 -16.63 -25.53 -29.20
CA SER A 302 -17.34 -26.55 -29.95
C SER A 302 -18.66 -25.96 -30.47
N SER A 303 -18.69 -25.49 -31.72
CA SER A 303 -19.90 -25.02 -32.39
C SER A 303 -20.79 -26.17 -32.87
N GLY A 304 -20.53 -27.39 -32.41
CA GLY A 304 -21.40 -28.55 -32.59
C GLY A 304 -22.37 -28.66 -31.43
N THR A 305 -23.65 -28.53 -31.75
CA THR A 305 -24.82 -29.00 -31.01
C THR A 305 -24.48 -30.14 -30.02
N LEU A 306 -24.70 -29.89 -28.73
CA LEU A 306 -24.64 -30.88 -27.67
C LEU A 306 -25.89 -31.77 -27.76
N ASP A 307 -25.85 -32.74 -28.67
CA ASP A 307 -26.59 -34.00 -28.54
C ASP A 307 -25.58 -35.15 -28.69
N ASN A 308 -25.45 -35.90 -27.60
CA ASN A 308 -24.79 -37.21 -27.41
C ASN A 308 -23.24 -37.29 -27.34
N GLU A 309 -22.82 -37.86 -26.20
CA GLU A 309 -21.61 -38.65 -25.90
C GLU A 309 -20.32 -38.30 -26.69
N LEU A 310 -19.44 -37.53 -26.05
CA LEU A 310 -18.10 -37.23 -26.57
C LEU A 310 -17.03 -38.05 -25.85
N ASP A 311 -16.45 -38.97 -26.62
CA ASP A 311 -15.18 -39.65 -26.36
C ASP A 311 -14.03 -38.69 -26.74
N PHE A 312 -13.12 -38.40 -25.81
CA PHE A 312 -12.16 -37.29 -25.87
C PHE A 312 -10.93 -37.54 -26.79
N SER A 313 -10.93 -38.58 -27.61
CA SER A 313 -9.69 -39.10 -28.19
C SER A 313 -9.31 -38.55 -29.57
N THR A 314 -10.05 -37.63 -30.19
CA THR A 314 -9.62 -37.05 -31.48
C THR A 314 -10.25 -35.67 -31.75
N ILE A 315 -9.63 -34.60 -31.24
CA ILE A 315 -10.01 -33.22 -31.61
C ILE A 315 -9.19 -32.83 -32.85
N THR A 316 -9.77 -32.98 -34.03
CA THR A 316 -9.30 -32.30 -35.25
C THR A 316 -9.95 -30.91 -35.32
N PRO A 317 -9.20 -29.82 -35.51
CA PRO A 317 -9.75 -28.47 -35.56
C PRO A 317 -10.64 -28.32 -36.80
N SER A 318 -11.95 -28.18 -36.59
CA SER A 318 -12.88 -27.80 -37.65
C SER A 318 -12.55 -26.39 -38.13
N LYS A 319 -12.37 -26.20 -39.45
CA LYS A 319 -12.10 -24.89 -40.05
C LYS A 319 -13.16 -23.86 -39.60
N PRO A 320 -12.77 -22.66 -39.16
CA PRO A 320 -13.72 -21.61 -38.82
C PRO A 320 -14.56 -21.27 -40.06
N THR A 321 -15.89 -21.34 -39.90
CA THR A 321 -16.87 -21.09 -40.96
C THR A 321 -17.11 -19.59 -41.19
N ALA A 322 -16.64 -18.74 -40.28
CA ALA A 322 -16.75 -17.28 -40.34
C ALA A 322 -15.43 -16.64 -40.83
N PRO A 323 -15.48 -15.60 -41.68
CA PRO A 323 -14.30 -14.82 -42.04
C PRO A 323 -13.70 -14.15 -40.79
N TYR A 324 -12.36 -14.12 -40.71
CA TYR A 324 -11.66 -13.43 -39.63
C TYR A 324 -12.03 -11.95 -39.60
N HIS A 325 -12.20 -11.39 -38.40
CA HIS A 325 -12.47 -9.97 -38.22
C HIS A 325 -11.17 -9.18 -38.16
N ASP A 326 -11.10 -8.07 -38.89
CA ASP A 326 -9.96 -7.16 -38.88
C ASP A 326 -10.13 -6.15 -37.74
N TYR A 327 -9.38 -6.35 -36.67
CA TYR A 327 -9.44 -5.54 -35.46
C TYR A 327 -8.45 -4.37 -35.53
N PRO A 328 -8.80 -3.18 -34.99
CA PRO A 328 -7.84 -2.10 -34.81
C PRO A 328 -6.61 -2.57 -33.99
N PRO A 329 -5.39 -2.07 -34.27
CA PRO A 329 -4.16 -2.54 -33.62
C PRO A 329 -4.21 -2.49 -32.09
N GLN A 330 -4.81 -1.43 -31.52
CA GLN A 330 -4.97 -1.30 -30.07
C GLN A 330 -5.93 -2.35 -29.50
N THR A 331 -7.01 -2.65 -30.21
CA THR A 331 -7.99 -3.68 -29.82
C THR A 331 -7.38 -5.06 -29.88
N LEU A 332 -6.53 -5.36 -30.89
CA LEU A 332 -5.77 -6.62 -30.94
C LEU A 332 -4.86 -6.78 -29.72
N GLN A 333 -4.13 -5.72 -29.36
CA GLN A 333 -3.29 -5.73 -28.16
C GLN A 333 -4.12 -5.97 -26.90
N ASP A 334 -5.31 -5.37 -26.81
CA ASP A 334 -6.21 -5.56 -25.68
C ASP A 334 -6.78 -6.99 -25.64
N ILE A 335 -7.20 -7.54 -26.78
CA ILE A 335 -7.72 -8.92 -26.90
C ILE A 335 -6.67 -9.89 -26.42
N ARG A 336 -5.45 -9.71 -26.91
CA ARG A 336 -4.34 -10.54 -26.49
C ARG A 336 -4.08 -10.45 -24.99
N THR A 337 -3.95 -9.25 -24.47
CA THR A 337 -3.71 -9.02 -23.03
C THR A 337 -4.83 -9.67 -22.20
N ALA A 338 -6.08 -9.57 -22.67
CA ALA A 338 -7.23 -10.20 -22.05
C ALA A 338 -7.11 -11.73 -22.04
N ILE A 339 -6.80 -12.35 -23.18
CA ILE A 339 -6.63 -13.80 -23.33
C ILE A 339 -5.48 -14.32 -22.46
N GLU A 340 -4.30 -13.70 -22.53
CA GLU A 340 -3.13 -14.12 -21.76
C GLU A 340 -3.39 -14.05 -20.24
N GLY A 341 -4.17 -13.06 -19.80
CA GLY A 341 -4.53 -12.92 -18.39
C GLY A 341 -5.75 -13.74 -17.95
N LEU A 342 -6.51 -14.39 -18.85
CA LEU A 342 -7.68 -15.20 -18.48
C LEU A 342 -7.33 -16.47 -17.70
N GLU A 343 -6.10 -16.96 -17.84
CA GLU A 343 -5.65 -18.20 -17.19
C GLU A 343 -5.53 -18.01 -15.67
N TYR A 344 -4.79 -16.99 -15.22
CA TYR A 344 -4.50 -16.78 -13.79
C TYR A 344 -4.60 -15.33 -13.33
N VAL A 345 -4.82 -15.16 -12.03
CA VAL A 345 -4.75 -13.86 -11.35
C VAL A 345 -3.30 -13.42 -11.17
N TYR A 346 -2.97 -12.17 -11.51
CA TYR A 346 -1.62 -11.66 -11.31
C TYR A 346 -1.41 -11.28 -9.84
N MET A 347 -0.78 -12.19 -9.09
CA MET A 347 -0.47 -11.97 -7.69
C MET A 347 0.71 -11.01 -7.49
N PRO A 348 0.67 -10.12 -6.48
CA PRO A 348 1.79 -9.25 -6.16
C PRO A 348 3.09 -10.05 -5.92
N PRO A 349 4.27 -9.53 -6.30
CA PRO A 349 5.55 -10.24 -6.14
C PRO A 349 5.79 -10.78 -4.73
N ALA A 350 5.45 -10.01 -3.69
CA ALA A 350 5.61 -10.44 -2.30
C ALA A 350 4.73 -11.66 -1.95
N VAL A 351 3.54 -11.75 -2.54
CA VAL A 351 2.64 -12.90 -2.36
C VAL A 351 3.16 -14.13 -3.10
N ARG A 352 3.67 -13.94 -4.33
CA ARG A 352 4.32 -15.01 -5.11
C ARG A 352 5.56 -15.58 -4.43
N ALA A 353 6.30 -14.77 -3.68
CA ALA A 353 7.46 -15.26 -2.92
C ALA A 353 7.08 -16.25 -1.80
N ILE A 354 5.86 -16.15 -1.26
CA ILE A 354 5.33 -17.11 -0.27
C ILE A 354 4.69 -18.31 -0.98
N LEU A 355 4.00 -18.03 -2.09
CA LEU A 355 3.20 -18.99 -2.82
C LEU A 355 3.70 -19.15 -4.27
N ALA A 356 4.93 -19.61 -4.44
CA ALA A 356 5.59 -19.68 -5.75
C ALA A 356 4.77 -20.49 -6.77
N ASP A 357 4.12 -21.56 -6.31
CA ASP A 357 3.33 -22.47 -7.15
C ASP A 357 1.82 -22.14 -7.18
N ALA A 358 1.37 -21.09 -6.46
CA ALA A 358 -0.05 -20.75 -6.43
C ALA A 358 -0.49 -20.04 -7.72
N ARG A 359 -0.72 -20.84 -8.75
CA ARG A 359 -1.50 -20.44 -9.92
C ARG A 359 -2.97 -20.41 -9.54
N VAL A 360 -3.49 -19.22 -9.21
CA VAL A 360 -4.91 -19.08 -8.87
C VAL A 360 -5.69 -18.89 -10.18
N PRO A 361 -6.50 -19.87 -10.59
CA PRO A 361 -7.26 -19.77 -11.82
C PRO A 361 -8.23 -18.60 -11.70
N ARG A 362 -8.29 -17.77 -12.75
CA ARG A 362 -9.19 -16.61 -12.78
C ARG A 362 -10.62 -17.00 -13.13
N THR A 363 -10.80 -18.07 -13.87
CA THR A 363 -12.10 -18.55 -14.35
C THR A 363 -12.35 -20.01 -13.93
N LYS A 364 -13.62 -20.40 -13.89
CA LYS A 364 -14.09 -21.77 -13.64
C LYS A 364 -15.04 -22.21 -14.73
N TYR A 365 -15.06 -23.52 -14.99
CA TYR A 365 -15.85 -24.13 -16.07
C TYR A 365 -15.55 -23.46 -17.42
N THR A 366 -14.29 -23.08 -17.57
CA THR A 366 -13.65 -22.67 -18.80
C THR A 366 -12.57 -23.70 -19.09
N LEU A 367 -12.08 -23.73 -20.33
CA LEU A 367 -10.97 -24.59 -20.71
C LEU A 367 -9.65 -24.23 -19.99
N TYR A 368 -9.58 -23.08 -19.30
CA TYR A 368 -8.47 -22.70 -18.40
C TYR A 368 -8.62 -23.21 -16.97
N SER A 369 -9.77 -23.80 -16.62
CA SER A 369 -9.99 -24.30 -15.26
C SER A 369 -9.49 -25.74 -15.14
N VAL A 370 -8.77 -26.05 -14.05
CA VAL A 370 -8.23 -27.39 -13.75
C VAL A 370 -9.35 -28.43 -13.51
N LEU A 371 -10.58 -27.97 -13.27
CA LEU A 371 -11.72 -28.85 -13.05
C LEU A 371 -12.35 -29.20 -14.41
N PRO A 372 -12.73 -30.47 -14.64
CA PRO A 372 -13.40 -30.85 -15.88
C PRO A 372 -14.64 -29.97 -16.11
N PRO A 373 -14.93 -29.60 -17.37
CA PRO A 373 -16.11 -28.85 -17.71
C PRO A 373 -17.35 -29.73 -17.46
N ASN A 374 -17.84 -29.73 -16.23
CA ASN A 374 -19.21 -30.16 -15.95
C ASN A 374 -20.17 -29.14 -16.59
N GLU A 375 -21.47 -29.47 -16.70
CA GLU A 375 -22.59 -28.71 -17.32
C GLU A 375 -22.84 -27.26 -16.79
N HIS A 376 -21.87 -26.66 -16.12
CA HIS A 376 -21.96 -25.39 -15.44
C HIS A 376 -21.45 -24.27 -16.34
N GLN A 377 -22.11 -23.11 -16.27
CA GLN A 377 -21.76 -21.95 -17.09
C GLN A 377 -20.40 -21.36 -16.69
N PRO A 378 -19.59 -20.88 -17.67
CA PRO A 378 -18.35 -20.17 -17.43
C PRO A 378 -18.55 -18.97 -16.50
N HIS A 379 -17.69 -18.85 -15.48
CA HIS A 379 -17.74 -17.71 -14.55
C HIS A 379 -16.37 -17.38 -13.96
N PHE A 380 -16.24 -16.19 -13.40
CA PHE A 380 -15.01 -15.79 -12.69
C PHE A 380 -14.88 -16.53 -11.37
N ALA A 381 -13.70 -17.08 -11.12
CA ALA A 381 -13.33 -17.68 -9.85
C ALA A 381 -13.05 -16.57 -8.83
N MET A 382 -13.74 -16.60 -7.70
CA MET A 382 -13.45 -15.66 -6.61
C MET A 382 -12.16 -16.09 -5.89
N PRO A 383 -11.09 -15.29 -5.87
CA PRO A 383 -9.79 -15.75 -5.40
C PRO A 383 -9.75 -16.07 -3.89
N ASP A 384 -10.65 -15.46 -3.09
CA ASP A 384 -10.73 -15.67 -1.63
C ASP A 384 -11.02 -17.14 -1.26
N ALA A 385 -11.84 -17.85 -2.05
CA ALA A 385 -12.16 -19.24 -1.78
C ALA A 385 -10.97 -20.19 -2.05
N VAL A 386 -10.15 -19.89 -3.06
CA VAL A 386 -9.03 -20.74 -3.46
C VAL A 386 -7.85 -20.54 -2.52
N LEU A 387 -7.49 -19.29 -2.24
CA LEU A 387 -6.35 -19.00 -1.38
C LEU A 387 -6.62 -19.35 0.08
N ARG A 388 -7.84 -19.17 0.60
CA ARG A 388 -8.15 -19.65 1.95
C ARG A 388 -8.12 -21.17 2.04
N ARG A 389 -8.63 -21.89 1.03
CA ARG A 389 -8.63 -23.36 1.03
C ARG A 389 -7.21 -23.93 0.96
N ASN A 390 -6.33 -23.27 0.20
CA ASN A 390 -4.93 -23.68 0.10
C ASN A 390 -4.12 -23.26 1.34
N ALA A 391 -4.33 -22.04 1.85
CA ALA A 391 -3.64 -21.54 3.05
C ALA A 391 -4.15 -22.15 4.35
N SER A 392 -5.41 -22.60 4.44
CA SER A 392 -5.96 -23.23 5.65
C SER A 392 -5.31 -24.58 5.98
N ARG A 393 -4.46 -25.11 5.10
CA ARG A 393 -3.65 -26.31 5.37
C ARG A 393 -2.36 -26.00 6.13
N ASP A 394 -1.91 -24.73 6.15
CA ASP A 394 -0.70 -24.30 6.86
C ASP A 394 -0.87 -22.91 7.49
N ASP A 395 -1.06 -22.89 8.82
CA ASP A 395 -1.16 -21.66 9.61
C ASP A 395 0.04 -20.72 9.45
N ARG A 396 1.22 -21.25 9.10
CA ARG A 396 2.42 -20.44 8.86
C ARG A 396 2.26 -19.60 7.60
N VAL A 397 1.78 -20.19 6.52
CA VAL A 397 1.53 -19.51 5.24
C VAL A 397 0.47 -18.43 5.45
N LEU A 398 -0.60 -18.73 6.18
CA LEU A 398 -1.63 -17.74 6.48
C LEU A 398 -1.05 -16.55 7.24
N LYS A 399 -0.27 -16.78 8.31
CA LYS A 399 0.41 -15.70 9.07
C LYS A 399 1.34 -14.86 8.19
N GLN A 400 2.07 -15.47 7.26
CA GLN A 400 2.93 -14.74 6.33
C GLN A 400 2.11 -13.87 5.36
N LEU A 401 0.97 -14.37 4.85
CA LEU A 401 0.07 -13.58 4.01
C LEU A 401 -0.60 -12.44 4.80
N GLU A 402 -0.96 -12.66 6.07
CA GLU A 402 -1.49 -11.62 6.94
C GLU A 402 -0.46 -10.50 7.19
N ALA A 403 0.83 -10.85 7.29
CA ALA A 403 1.91 -9.87 7.40
C ALA A 403 2.06 -9.00 6.14
N LEU A 404 1.65 -9.50 4.97
CA LEU A 404 1.60 -8.77 3.71
C LEU A 404 0.30 -8.00 3.48
N LYS A 405 -0.64 -8.02 4.44
CA LYS A 405 -1.88 -7.25 4.32
C LYS A 405 -1.58 -5.76 4.08
N GLY A 406 -2.11 -5.20 2.99
CA GLY A 406 -1.80 -3.84 2.56
C GLY A 406 -0.78 -3.77 1.42
N THR A 407 -0.36 -4.90 0.85
CA THR A 407 0.44 -4.92 -0.38
C THR A 407 -0.41 -4.42 -1.54
N PRO A 408 0.06 -3.44 -2.33
CA PRO A 408 -0.59 -3.04 -3.56
C PRO A 408 -0.81 -4.23 -4.50
N HIS A 409 -1.85 -4.16 -5.34
CA HIS A 409 -2.10 -5.18 -6.35
C HIS A 409 -1.03 -5.12 -7.45
N ASP A 410 -0.83 -6.21 -8.19
CA ASP A 410 0.09 -6.20 -9.32
C ASP A 410 -0.47 -5.30 -10.45
N GLU A 411 0.35 -4.43 -11.03
CA GLU A 411 -0.12 -3.50 -12.09
C GLU A 411 -0.64 -4.24 -13.33
N ARG A 412 -0.14 -5.45 -13.59
CA ARG A 412 -0.62 -6.30 -14.69
C ARG A 412 -2.08 -6.69 -14.51
N GLU A 413 -2.56 -6.78 -13.27
CA GLU A 413 -3.97 -7.06 -12.96
C GLU A 413 -4.90 -5.93 -13.43
N PHE A 414 -4.47 -4.68 -13.24
CA PHE A 414 -5.21 -3.52 -13.75
C PHE A 414 -5.18 -3.44 -15.27
N THR A 415 -4.00 -3.63 -15.87
CA THR A 415 -3.82 -3.63 -17.32
C THR A 415 -4.69 -4.70 -17.97
N TRP A 416 -4.67 -5.92 -17.43
CA TRP A 416 -5.56 -7.00 -17.88
C TRP A 416 -7.03 -6.61 -17.79
N LEU A 417 -7.48 -6.09 -16.64
CA LEU A 417 -8.88 -5.75 -16.43
C LEU A 417 -9.35 -4.68 -17.42
N GLU A 418 -8.58 -3.61 -17.58
CA GLU A 418 -8.92 -2.52 -18.49
C GLU A 418 -8.91 -2.98 -19.96
N SER A 419 -7.95 -3.81 -20.36
CA SER A 419 -7.94 -4.40 -21.71
C SER A 419 -9.14 -5.31 -21.93
N PHE A 420 -9.46 -6.20 -20.98
CA PHE A 420 -10.64 -7.07 -21.04
C PHE A 420 -11.94 -6.28 -21.18
N LEU A 421 -12.12 -5.20 -20.41
CA LEU A 421 -13.31 -4.34 -20.48
C LEU A 421 -13.39 -3.57 -21.79
N ARG A 422 -12.26 -3.07 -22.32
CA ARG A 422 -12.21 -2.40 -23.63
C ARG A 422 -12.60 -3.35 -24.76
N CYS A 423 -12.11 -4.60 -24.74
CA CYS A 423 -12.53 -5.62 -25.70
C CYS A 423 -14.03 -5.88 -25.62
N CYS A 424 -14.57 -6.05 -24.41
CA CYS A 424 -16.00 -6.27 -24.22
C CYS A 424 -16.83 -5.12 -24.76
N ARG A 425 -16.41 -3.87 -24.53
CA ARG A 425 -17.11 -2.70 -25.05
C ARG A 425 -17.07 -2.65 -26.57
N TYR A 426 -15.92 -2.90 -27.19
CA TYR A 426 -15.78 -2.99 -28.64
C TYR A 426 -16.68 -4.09 -29.24
N LEU A 427 -16.73 -5.27 -28.61
CA LEU A 427 -17.60 -6.37 -29.07
C LEU A 427 -19.09 -6.00 -28.96
N GLN A 428 -19.51 -5.23 -27.95
CA GLN A 428 -20.88 -4.69 -27.88
C GLN A 428 -21.18 -3.72 -29.03
N GLU A 429 -20.21 -2.88 -29.39
CA GLU A 429 -20.34 -1.95 -30.53
C GLU A 429 -20.46 -2.70 -31.87
N LEU A 430 -19.85 -3.89 -31.98
CA LEU A 430 -20.06 -4.81 -33.10
C LEU A 430 -21.41 -5.54 -33.07
N GLY A 431 -22.23 -5.34 -32.05
CA GLY A 431 -23.56 -5.93 -31.92
C GLY A 431 -23.61 -7.26 -31.15
N VAL A 432 -22.51 -7.69 -30.51
CA VAL A 432 -22.52 -8.89 -29.66
C VAL A 432 -23.32 -8.61 -28.41
N ASN A 433 -24.35 -9.44 -28.16
CA ASN A 433 -25.23 -9.34 -27.00
C ASN A 433 -25.30 -10.66 -26.23
N VAL A 434 -25.50 -10.57 -24.91
CA VAL A 434 -25.60 -11.71 -23.97
C VAL A 434 -26.79 -11.58 -23.05
#